data_AF-A0A957KWD1-F1
#
_entry.id   AF-A0A957KWD1-F1
#
_cell.length_a   1.000
_cell.length_b   1.000
_cell.length_c   1.000
_cell.angle_alpha   90.00
_cell.angle_beta   90.00
_cell.angle_gamma   90.00
#
_symmetry.space_group_name_H-M   'P 1'
#
loop_
_entity.id
_entity.type
_entity.pdbx_description
1 polymer ?
#
loop_
_entity_poly.entity_id
_entity_poly.type
_entity_poly.pdbx_seq_one_letter_code
_entity_poly.pdbx_strand_id
1 'polypeptide(L)'
;MGYGKTEVALRAAFKAVMDGKQVGILVPTTVLAQQHYNTFRERLTNFPVNVAMLSRFRTHAQQAIIVKKLREGEVDIVIGT
;
A
#
# COMPACT_ATOMS: atom_id res chain seq x y z
N MET A 1 15.98 -7.86 -7.77
CA MET A 1 17.22 -7.76 -6.97
C MET A 1 16.87 -7.73 -5.49
N GLY A 2 17.17 -8.82 -4.77
CA GLY A 2 16.72 -9.09 -3.40
C GLY A 2 17.75 -8.76 -2.32
N TYR A 3 17.89 -7.48 -1.98
CA TYR A 3 18.73 -7.01 -0.86
C TYR A 3 17.87 -6.58 0.36
N GLY A 4 16.71 -7.19 0.58
CA GLY A 4 15.87 -6.89 1.76
C GLY A 4 15.22 -5.50 1.82
N LYS A 5 15.40 -4.64 0.81
CA LYS A 5 14.80 -3.28 0.78
C LYS A 5 13.28 -3.29 0.96
N THR A 6 12.60 -4.26 0.33
CA THR A 6 11.15 -4.45 0.48
C THR A 6 10.78 -4.83 1.91
N GLU A 7 11.60 -5.65 2.58
CA GLU A 7 11.37 -6.08 3.97
C GLU A 7 11.55 -4.90 4.94
N VAL A 8 12.56 -4.05 4.73
CA VAL A 8 12.76 -2.83 5.53
C VAL A 8 11.58 -1.88 5.36
N ALA A 9 11.16 -1.63 4.12
CA ALA A 9 10.00 -0.77 3.83
C ALA A 9 8.72 -1.33 4.46
N LEU A 10 8.53 -2.65 4.41
CA LEU A 10 7.37 -3.31 4.99
C LEU A 10 7.33 -3.18 6.52
N ARG A 11 8.45 -3.43 7.20
CA ARG A 11 8.53 -3.28 8.66
C ARG A 11 8.34 -1.83 9.11
N ALA A 12 8.91 -0.88 8.38
CA ALA A 12 8.73 0.54 8.65
C ALA A 12 7.25 0.95 8.47
N ALA A 13 6.62 0.54 7.38
CA ALA A 13 5.21 0.82 7.13
C ALA A 13 4.31 0.19 8.20
N PHE A 14 4.57 -1.08 8.55
CA PHE A 14 3.82 -1.77 9.60
C PHE A 14 3.93 -1.04 10.94
N LYS A 15 5.14 -0.66 11.36
CA LYS A 15 5.33 0.08 12.61
C LYS A 15 4.57 1.42 12.61
N ALA A 16 4.63 2.18 11.52
CA ALA A 16 3.89 3.44 11.39
C ALA A 16 2.37 3.24 11.49
N VAL A 17 1.83 2.19 10.86
CA VAL A 17 0.39 1.85 10.94
C VAL A 17 -0.01 1.46 12.37
N MET A 18 0.80 0.66 13.06
CA MET A 18 0.54 0.29 14.45
C MET A 18 0.57 1.50 15.40
N ASP A 19 1.25 2.59 15.03
CA ASP A 19 1.26 3.87 15.76
C ASP A 19 0.14 4.82 15.29
N GLY A 20 -0.85 4.30 14.55
CA GLY A 20 -2.04 5.03 14.11
C GLY A 20 -1.79 6.01 12.96
N LYS A 21 -0.76 5.78 12.14
CA LYS A 21 -0.42 6.64 10.99
C LYS A 21 -0.70 5.93 9.67
N GLN A 22 -1.19 6.66 8.67
CA GLN A 22 -1.30 6.18 7.29
C GLN A 22 0.05 6.27 6.57
N VAL A 23 0.31 5.34 5.65
CA VAL A 23 1.56 5.23 4.90
C VAL A 23 1.31 5.30 3.39
N GLY A 24 2.08 6.15 2.71
CA GLY A 24 2.15 6.17 1.24
C GLY A 24 3.46 5.55 0.73
N ILE A 25 3.38 4.70 -0.28
CA ILE A 25 4.54 4.12 -0.96
C ILE A 25 4.48 4.49 -2.44
N LEU A 26 5.35 5.41 -2.84
CA LEU A 26 5.51 5.82 -4.24
C LEU A 26 6.50 4.90 -4.95
N VAL A 27 6.10 4.39 -6.10
CA VAL A 27 6.91 3.50 -6.93
C VAL A 27 6.92 4.00 -8.38
N PRO A 28 7.98 3.71 -9.17
CA PRO A 28 8.16 4.38 -10.45
C PRO A 28 7.30 3.82 -11.59
N THR A 29 6.68 2.64 -11.43
CA THR A 29 5.87 2.02 -12.49
C THR A 29 4.66 1.27 -11.95
N THR A 30 3.61 1.19 -12.77
CA THR A 30 2.35 0.47 -12.46
C THR A 30 2.60 -1.02 -12.16
N VAL A 31 3.55 -1.64 -12.86
CA VAL A 31 3.93 -3.04 -12.64
C VAL A 31 4.56 -3.22 -11.26
N LEU A 32 5.45 -2.31 -10.86
CA LEU A 32 6.03 -2.34 -9.51
C LEU A 32 4.96 -2.06 -8.45
N ALA A 33 4.01 -1.17 -8.71
CA ALA A 33 2.89 -0.93 -7.77
C ALA A 33 2.10 -2.21 -7.51
N GLN A 34 1.81 -2.98 -8.57
CA GLN A 34 1.11 -4.25 -8.44
C GLN A 34 1.94 -5.31 -7.69
N GLN A 35 3.24 -5.39 -7.97
CA GLN A 35 4.13 -6.31 -7.26
C GLN A 35 4.21 -5.98 -5.77
N HIS A 36 4.46 -4.71 -5.43
CA HIS A 36 4.48 -4.25 -4.04
C HIS A 36 3.13 -4.45 -3.35
N TYR A 37 2.01 -4.16 -4.02
CA TYR A 37 0.68 -4.38 -3.48
C TYR A 37 0.43 -5.85 -3.13
N ASN A 38 0.80 -6.77 -4.02
CA ASN A 38 0.65 -8.21 -3.77
C ASN A 38 1.50 -8.66 -2.57
N THR A 39 2.78 -8.28 -2.55
CA THR A 39 3.69 -8.62 -1.45
C THR A 39 3.20 -8.05 -0.11
N PHE A 40 2.78 -6.79 -0.07
CA PHE A 40 2.28 -6.17 1.16
C PHE A 40 1.01 -6.84 1.65
N ARG A 41 0.05 -7.15 0.76
CA ARG A 41 -1.16 -7.86 1.15
C ARG A 41 -0.87 -9.25 1.69
N GLU A 42 -0.03 -10.02 1.02
CA GLU A 42 0.34 -11.37 1.46
C GLU A 42 1.02 -11.34 2.83
N ARG A 43 2.03 -10.47 2.99
CA ARG A 43 2.81 -10.35 4.22
C ARG A 43 2.01 -9.81 5.41
N LEU A 44 0.98 -9.01 5.14
CA LEU A 44 0.15 -8.38 6.17
C LEU A 44 -1.22 -9.07 6.37
N THR A 45 -1.46 -10.22 5.74
CA THR A 45 -2.77 -10.91 5.78
C THR A 45 -3.23 -11.25 7.21
N ASN A 46 -2.30 -11.49 8.14
CA ASN A 46 -2.61 -11.81 9.53
C ASN A 46 -2.80 -10.59 10.44
N PHE A 47 -2.75 -9.38 9.88
CA PHE A 47 -2.89 -8.14 10.62
C PHE A 47 -4.10 -7.35 10.11
N PRO A 48 -4.78 -6.58 10.97
CA PRO A 48 -5.89 -5.73 10.58
C PRO A 48 -5.37 -4.46 9.88
N VAL A 49 -4.64 -4.62 8.77
CA VAL A 49 -4.03 -3.54 7.99
C VAL A 49 -4.61 -3.54 6.58
N ASN A 50 -5.28 -2.46 6.22
CA ASN A 50 -5.92 -2.26 4.92
C ASN A 50 -4.92 -1.66 3.92
N VAL A 51 -4.52 -2.46 2.94
CA VAL A 51 -3.62 -2.04 1.86
C VAL A 51 -4.43 -1.77 0.57
N ALA A 52 -4.23 -0.62 -0.05
CA ALA A 52 -4.79 -0.24 -1.34
C ALA A 52 -3.70 0.09 -2.37
N MET A 53 -4.06 0.06 -3.66
CA MET A 53 -3.17 0.45 -4.76
C MET A 53 -3.83 1.49 -5.65
N LEU A 54 -3.17 2.64 -5.84
CA LEU A 54 -3.54 3.69 -6.79
C LEU A 54 -2.61 3.64 -7.99
N SER A 55 -3.08 3.10 -9.11
CA SER A 55 -2.26 2.99 -10.33
C SER A 55 -3.14 2.92 -11.57
N ARG A 56 -2.51 2.96 -12.76
CA ARG A 56 -3.19 2.82 -14.05
C ARG A 56 -3.89 1.47 -14.26
N PHE A 57 -3.68 0.47 -13.39
CA PHE A 57 -4.42 -0.80 -13.42
C PHE A 57 -5.78 -0.73 -12.69
N ARG A 58 -6.12 0.40 -12.06
CA ARG A 58 -7.44 0.66 -11.47
C ARG A 58 -8.25 1.57 -12.37
N THR A 59 -9.55 1.31 -12.48
CA THR A 59 -10.47 2.23 -13.16
C THR A 59 -10.61 3.53 -12.39
N HIS A 60 -11.05 4.61 -13.04
CA HIS A 60 -11.30 5.90 -12.36
C HIS A 60 -12.26 5.78 -11.18
N ALA A 61 -13.31 4.97 -11.31
CA ALA A 61 -14.25 4.70 -10.21
C ALA A 61 -13.56 4.03 -9.01
N GLN A 62 -12.73 3.02 -9.26
CA GLN A 62 -11.96 2.35 -8.20
C GLN A 62 -10.97 3.32 -7.52
N GLN A 63 -10.28 4.16 -8.30
CA GLN A 63 -9.37 5.16 -7.76
C GLN A 63 -10.10 6.17 -6.88
N ALA A 64 -11.26 6.68 -7.32
CA ALA A 64 -12.07 7.60 -6.54
C ALA A 64 -12.52 7.00 -5.19
N ILE A 65 -12.93 5.73 -5.19
CA ILE A 65 -13.27 4.99 -3.97
C ILE A 65 -12.05 4.90 -3.04
N ILE A 66 -10.88 4.53 -3.56
CA ILE A 66 -9.66 4.41 -2.75
C ILE A 66 -9.27 5.77 -2.15
N VAL A 67 -9.35 6.86 -2.91
CA VAL A 67 -9.07 8.21 -2.41
C VAL A 67 -10.06 8.62 -1.31
N LYS A 68 -11.34 8.30 -1.48
CA LYS A 68 -12.36 8.54 -0.44
C LYS A 68 -12.01 7.78 0.84
N LYS A 69 -11.77 6.47 0.74
CA LYS A 69 -11.40 5.62 1.88
C LYS A 69 -10.11 6.05 2.56
N LEU A 70 -9.15 6.55 1.78
CA LEU A 70 -7.91 7.11 2.31
C LEU A 70 -8.19 8.36 3.16
N ARG A 71 -9.09 9.25 2.72
CA ARG A 71 -9.51 10.44 3.51
C ARG A 71 -10.28 10.06 4.78
N GLU A 72 -11.06 8.98 4.72
CA GLU A 72 -11.85 8.47 5.86
C GLU A 72 -11.00 7.67 6.85
N GLY A 73 -9.72 7.41 6.54
CA GLY A 73 -8.82 6.63 7.39
C GLY A 73 -9.02 5.11 7.30
N GLU A 74 -9.86 4.63 6.37
CA GLU A 74 -10.11 3.19 6.18
C GLU A 74 -8.96 2.46 5.46
N VAL A 75 -8.09 3.19 4.77
CA VAL A 75 -6.89 2.66 4.13
C VAL A 75 -5.66 3.05 4.94
N ASP A 76 -4.96 2.05 5.46
CA ASP A 76 -3.75 2.24 6.27
C ASP A 76 -2.51 2.46 5.39
N ILE A 77 -2.41 1.70 4.28
CA ILE A 77 -1.27 1.77 3.35
C ILE A 77 -1.78 1.96 1.93
N VAL A 78 -1.28 2.98 1.23
CA VAL A 78 -1.52 3.18 -0.21
C VAL A 78 -0.22 3.06 -1.00
N ILE A 79 -0.22 2.19 -2.00
CA ILE A 79 0.90 2.02 -2.93
C ILE A 79 0.50 2.64 -4.27
N GLY A 80 1.29 3.56 -4.80
CA GLY A 80 0.92 4.24 -6.04
C GLY A 80 2.07 4.73 -6.89
N THR A 81 1.69 5.18 -8.08
CA THR A 81 2.55 5.74 -9.14
C THR A 81 2.09 7.12 -9.52
#